data_AF-A0A3Q0FFY2-F1
#
_entry.id   AF-A0A3Q0FFY2-F1
#
_cell.length_a   1.000
_cell.length_b   1.000
_cell.length_c   1.000
_cell.angle_alpha   90.00
_cell.angle_beta   90.00
_cell.angle_gamma   90.00
#
_symmetry.space_group_name_H-M   'P 1'
#
loop_
_entity.id
_entity.type
_entity.pdbx_description
1 polymer ?
#
loop_
_entity_poly.entity_id
_entity_poly.type
_entity_poly.pdbx_seq_one_letter_code
_entity_poly.pdbx_strand_id
1 'polypeptide(L)'
;MNAETTIDVVFEGSAVPLANLCYCLGCRKVVRLSIAQVLTVISHKQKVALMDAYKNKKYFPLDLRPKKTRAIRKRLTKHQKGSFIPIESQRHSYLSLSIFTYNAK
;
A
#
# COMPACT_ATOMS: atom_id res chain seq x y z
N MET A 1 11.81 -35.49 -10.43
CA MET A 1 10.57 -35.26 -11.19
C MET A 1 10.10 -33.84 -10.90
N ASN A 2 10.26 -32.79 -11.70
CA ASN A 2 10.85 -32.55 -13.02
C ASN A 2 11.43 -31.13 -12.95
N ALA A 3 12.70 -30.99 -13.31
CA ALA A 3 13.15 -30.21 -14.46
C ALA A 3 13.51 -28.76 -14.10
N GLU A 4 14.78 -28.59 -13.76
CA GLU A 4 15.54 -27.41 -14.08
C GLU A 4 15.48 -27.22 -15.60
N THR A 5 14.95 -26.08 -16.06
CA THR A 5 15.22 -25.60 -17.42
C THR A 5 15.56 -24.12 -17.31
N THR A 6 16.85 -23.89 -17.08
CA THR A 6 17.60 -22.75 -17.59
C THR A 6 17.19 -22.50 -19.03
N ILE A 7 16.57 -21.35 -19.31
CA ILE A 7 16.43 -20.86 -20.68
C ILE A 7 17.46 -19.76 -20.83
N ASP A 8 18.62 -20.18 -21.31
CA ASP A 8 19.57 -19.35 -22.01
C ASP A 8 18.91 -18.88 -23.32
N VAL A 9 18.87 -17.58 -23.54
CA VAL A 9 18.77 -17.03 -24.91
C VAL A 9 19.98 -16.13 -25.10
N VAL A 10 21.07 -16.75 -25.50
CA VAL A 10 22.12 -16.10 -26.30
C VAL A 10 21.52 -15.91 -27.69
N PHE A 11 21.27 -14.66 -28.08
CA PHE A 11 20.95 -14.30 -29.46
C PHE A 11 21.98 -13.24 -29.90
N GLU A 12 23.18 -13.73 -30.22
CA GLU A 12 24.18 -13.00 -31.01
C GLU A 12 23.78 -13.10 -32.49
N GLY A 13 23.78 -11.96 -33.19
CA GLY A 13 23.84 -11.91 -34.66
C GLY A 13 22.57 -11.47 -35.39
N SER A 14 22.43 -10.16 -35.61
CA SER A 14 22.50 -9.59 -36.96
C SER A 14 22.32 -8.07 -36.90
N ALA A 15 23.38 -7.34 -37.19
CA ALA A 15 23.31 -5.93 -37.52
C ALA A 15 22.52 -5.77 -38.84
N VAL A 16 21.26 -5.37 -38.74
CA VAL A 16 20.51 -4.79 -39.86
C VAL A 16 20.43 -3.28 -39.65
N PRO A 17 21.14 -2.46 -40.42
CA PRO A 17 20.96 -1.02 -40.38
C PRO A 17 19.61 -0.70 -41.02
N LEU A 18 18.57 -0.60 -40.20
CA LEU A 18 17.29 -0.04 -40.62
C LEU A 18 17.47 1.47 -40.84
N ALA A 19 17.91 1.81 -42.04
CA ALA A 19 17.58 3.07 -42.69
C ALA A 19 16.06 3.12 -42.85
N ASN A 20 15.36 3.57 -41.81
CA ASN A 20 13.97 4.02 -41.86
C ASN A 20 13.81 5.14 -40.82
N LEU A 21 14.53 6.24 -41.04
CA LEU A 21 14.33 7.46 -40.29
C LEU A 21 13.18 8.26 -40.92
N CYS A 22 11.96 7.79 -40.68
CA CYS A 22 10.80 8.66 -40.60
C CYS A 22 9.89 8.16 -39.47
N TYR A 23 10.40 8.21 -38.23
CA TYR A 23 9.54 8.09 -37.05
C TYR A 23 8.86 9.44 -36.82
N CYS A 24 7.66 9.59 -37.36
CA CYS A 24 6.76 10.68 -36.99
C CYS A 24 6.69 10.76 -35.46
N LEU A 25 7.23 11.85 -34.89
CA LEU A 25 7.39 12.04 -33.43
C LEU A 25 6.04 12.08 -32.67
N GLY A 26 4.91 12.21 -33.39
CA GLY A 26 3.56 12.22 -32.85
C GLY A 26 3.04 10.85 -32.41
N CYS A 27 3.24 9.79 -33.20
CA CYS A 27 2.67 8.47 -32.96
C CYS A 27 3.27 7.80 -31.70
N ARG A 28 4.56 8.05 -31.43
CA ARG A 28 5.29 7.47 -30.29
C ARG A 28 4.67 7.88 -28.94
N LYS A 29 4.18 9.12 -28.81
CA LYS A 29 3.58 9.61 -27.56
C LYS A 29 2.22 8.97 -27.31
N VAL A 30 1.37 8.87 -28.34
CA VAL A 30 0.04 8.26 -28.25
C VAL A 30 0.14 6.79 -27.84
N VAL A 31 1.04 6.03 -28.49
CA VAL A 31 1.26 4.62 -28.19
C VAL A 31 1.80 4.40 -26.77
N ARG A 32 2.71 5.26 -26.29
CA ARG A 32 3.20 5.16 -24.89
C ARG A 32 2.10 5.40 -23.87
N LEU A 33 1.22 6.37 -24.13
CA LEU A 33 0.11 6.71 -23.26
C LEU A 33 -0.96 5.60 -23.22
N SER A 34 -1.31 5.02 -24.37
CA SER A 34 -2.29 3.91 -24.42
C SER A 34 -1.78 2.67 -23.70
N ILE A 35 -0.49 2.32 -23.88
CA ILE A 35 0.14 1.20 -23.14
C ILE A 35 0.12 1.48 -21.64
N ALA A 36 0.49 2.69 -21.21
CA ALA A 36 0.46 3.05 -19.80
C ALA A 36 -0.94 2.96 -19.19
N GLN A 37 -1.98 3.41 -19.91
CA GLN A 37 -3.38 3.32 -19.46
C GLN A 37 -3.86 1.88 -19.27
N VAL A 38 -3.50 0.97 -20.19
CA VAL A 38 -3.88 -0.44 -20.06
C VAL A 38 -3.17 -1.07 -18.85
N LEU A 39 -1.87 -0.80 -18.68
CA LEU A 39 -1.09 -1.31 -17.55
C LEU A 39 -1.58 -0.78 -16.20
N THR A 40 -2.01 0.48 -16.12
CA THR A 40 -2.56 1.03 -14.87
C THR A 40 -3.89 0.37 -14.51
N VAL A 41 -4.77 0.12 -15.49
CA VAL A 41 -6.03 -0.61 -15.27
C VAL A 41 -5.78 -2.02 -14.79
N ILE A 42 -4.85 -2.75 -15.41
CA ILE A 42 -4.46 -4.11 -14.98
C ILE A 42 -3.90 -4.09 -13.56
N SER A 43 -2.97 -3.18 -13.28
CA SER A 43 -2.35 -3.04 -11.96
C SER A 43 -3.37 -2.71 -10.88
N HIS A 44 -4.34 -1.85 -11.18
CA HIS A 44 -5.42 -1.51 -10.26
C HIS A 44 -6.30 -2.72 -9.95
N LYS A 45 -6.73 -3.47 -10.97
CA LYS A 45 -7.55 -4.68 -10.79
C LYS A 45 -6.83 -5.76 -9.98
N GLN A 46 -5.55 -6.01 -10.27
CA GLN A 46 -4.71 -6.95 -9.52
C GLN A 46 -4.61 -6.54 -8.05
N LYS A 47 -4.37 -5.25 -7.77
CA LYS A 47 -4.28 -4.73 -6.41
C LYS A 47 -5.59 -4.90 -5.63
N VAL A 48 -6.74 -4.61 -6.24
CA VAL A 48 -8.06 -4.80 -5.61
C VAL A 48 -8.30 -6.26 -5.27
N ALA A 49 -8.06 -7.18 -6.21
CA ALA A 49 -8.19 -8.61 -5.98
C ALA A 49 -7.30 -9.09 -4.81
N LEU A 50 -6.07 -8.57 -4.70
CA LEU A 50 -5.19 -8.84 -3.55
C LEU A 50 -5.71 -8.22 -2.25
N MET A 51 -6.29 -7.01 -2.28
CA MET A 51 -6.88 -6.41 -1.07
C MET A 51 -8.02 -7.27 -0.53
N ASP A 52 -8.89 -7.78 -1.41
CA ASP A 52 -10.01 -8.64 -1.05
C ASP A 52 -9.53 -9.97 -0.49
N ALA A 53 -8.54 -10.60 -1.13
CA ALA A 53 -7.96 -11.86 -0.68
C ALA A 53 -7.29 -11.78 0.70
N TYR A 54 -6.79 -10.62 1.12
CA TYR A 54 -6.06 -10.43 2.39
C TYR A 54 -6.84 -9.67 3.47
N LYS A 55 -8.06 -9.18 3.20
CA LYS A 55 -8.84 -8.27 4.07
C LYS A 55 -8.96 -8.71 5.55
N ASN A 56 -9.04 -10.01 5.80
CA ASN A 56 -9.24 -10.58 7.14
C ASN A 56 -8.02 -11.36 7.67
N LYS A 57 -6.90 -11.33 6.96
CA LYS A 57 -5.68 -12.05 7.36
C LYS A 57 -4.89 -11.19 8.35
N LYS A 58 -4.30 -11.82 9.36
CA LYS A 58 -3.49 -11.14 10.38
C LYS A 58 -2.29 -10.39 9.78
N TYR A 59 -1.65 -10.98 8.76
CA TYR A 59 -0.46 -10.42 8.11
C TYR A 59 -0.79 -10.02 6.68
N PHE A 60 -0.64 -8.72 6.40
CA PHE A 60 -0.71 -8.17 5.05
C PHE A 60 0.69 -8.07 4.45
N PRO A 61 0.82 -8.22 3.12
CA PRO A 61 2.07 -7.92 2.43
C PRO A 61 2.44 -6.43 2.59
N LEU A 62 3.74 -6.15 2.48
CA LEU A 62 4.31 -4.81 2.71
C LEU A 62 3.69 -3.73 1.78
N ASP A 63 3.37 -4.10 0.55
CA ASP A 63 2.86 -3.18 -0.49
C ASP A 63 1.42 -2.73 -0.24
N LEU A 64 0.60 -3.58 0.38
CA LEU A 64 -0.80 -3.26 0.73
C LEU A 64 -0.91 -2.50 2.05
N ARG A 65 0.18 -2.39 2.82
CA ARG A 65 0.18 -1.68 4.09
C ARG A 65 -0.01 -0.17 3.85
N PRO A 66 -0.83 0.52 4.67
CA PRO A 66 -0.96 1.97 4.55
C PRO A 66 0.41 2.64 4.79
N LYS A 67 0.82 3.49 3.84
CA LYS A 67 2.07 4.26 3.94
C LYS A 67 1.90 5.40 4.95
N LYS A 68 2.32 5.14 6.19
CA LYS A 68 2.42 6.11 7.30
C LYS A 68 3.87 6.22 7.75
N THR A 69 4.22 7.31 8.43
CA THR A 69 5.57 7.48 8.99
C THR A 69 5.92 6.34 9.96
N ARG A 70 7.21 6.04 10.09
CA ARG A 70 7.70 4.97 10.97
C ARG A 70 7.27 5.19 12.42
N ALA A 71 7.31 6.43 12.90
CA ALA A 71 6.86 6.79 14.25
C ALA A 71 5.37 6.47 14.47
N ILE A 72 4.51 6.80 13.50
CA ILE A 72 3.07 6.50 13.57
C ILE A 72 2.81 4.98 13.55
N ARG A 73 3.62 4.20 12.82
CA ARG A 73 3.48 2.73 12.80
C ARG A 73 3.93 2.06 14.11
N LYS A 74 4.83 2.68 14.88
CA LYS A 74 5.38 2.15 16.13
C LYS A 74 4.67 2.62 17.39
N ARG A 75 3.89 3.70 17.33
CA ARG A 75 3.15 4.20 18.50
C ARG A 75 2.09 3.21 18.99
N LEU A 76 1.73 3.30 20.27
CA LEU A 76 0.64 2.52 20.86
C LEU A 76 -0.71 2.77 20.17
N THR A 77 -1.54 1.72 20.10
CA THR A 77 -2.92 1.81 19.59
C THR A 77 -3.79 2.63 20.56
N LYS A 78 -4.90 3.22 20.07
CA LYS A 78 -5.82 4.01 20.92
C LYS A 78 -6.35 3.18 22.09
N HIS A 79 -6.68 1.91 21.83
CA HIS A 79 -7.09 0.96 22.86
C HIS A 79 -6.00 0.82 23.93
N GLN A 80 -4.76 0.51 23.54
CA GLN A 80 -3.64 0.36 24.47
C GLN A 80 -3.36 1.64 25.28
N LYS A 81 -3.48 2.81 24.65
CA LYS A 81 -3.27 4.10 25.33
C LYS A 81 -4.31 4.39 26.41
N GLY A 82 -5.55 3.96 26.20
CA GLY A 82 -6.64 4.11 27.18
C GLY A 82 -6.88 2.84 28.00
N SER A 83 -6.01 1.82 27.89
CA SER A 83 -6.14 0.60 28.67
C SER A 83 -5.65 0.88 30.08
N PHE A 84 -6.59 1.01 31.00
CA PHE A 84 -6.32 1.10 32.43
C PHE A 84 -6.32 -0.29 33.06
N ILE A 85 -5.60 -0.42 34.17
CA ILE A 85 -5.74 -1.56 35.07
C ILE A 85 -7.16 -1.57 35.66
N PRO A 86 -7.76 -2.73 35.99
CA PRO A 86 -9.16 -2.81 36.44
C PRO A 86 -9.46 -1.90 37.63
N ILE A 87 -8.51 -1.83 38.57
CA ILE A 87 -8.60 -1.01 39.77
C ILE A 87 -8.61 0.49 39.40
N GLU A 88 -7.77 0.90 38.46
CA GLU A 88 -7.71 2.29 38.01
C GLU A 88 -8.95 2.68 37.19
N SER A 89 -9.48 1.75 36.39
CA SER A 89 -10.76 1.93 35.70
C SER A 89 -11.91 2.16 36.68
N GLN A 90 -11.96 1.41 37.79
CA GLN A 90 -12.96 1.59 38.84
C GLN A 90 -12.81 2.96 39.51
N ARG A 91 -11.59 3.37 39.88
CA ARG A 91 -11.36 4.71 40.47
C ARG A 91 -11.84 5.82 39.54
N HIS A 92 -11.52 5.75 38.26
CA HIS A 92 -11.94 6.74 37.26
C HIS A 92 -13.47 6.81 37.08
N SER A 93 -14.21 5.69 37.21
CA SER A 93 -15.67 5.72 37.14
C SER A 93 -16.31 6.40 38.34
N TYR A 94 -15.74 6.24 39.54
CA TYR A 94 -16.25 6.87 40.76
C TYR A 94 -15.89 8.37 40.84
N LEU A 95 -14.79 8.79 40.21
CA LEU A 95 -14.28 10.17 40.25
C LEU A 95 -14.76 11.07 39.09
N SER A 96 -15.81 10.70 38.34
CA SER A 96 -16.32 11.56 37.27
C SER A 96 -16.76 12.92 37.83
N LEU A 97 -16.00 13.94 37.44
CA LEU A 97 -15.89 15.26 38.04
C LEU A 97 -17.23 15.91 38.43
N SER A 98 -17.40 16.13 39.73
CA SER A 98 -18.30 17.15 40.27
C SER A 98 -17.73 18.52 39.92
N ILE A 99 -18.12 19.09 38.77
CA ILE A 99 -17.76 20.46 38.41
C ILE A 99 -18.59 21.40 39.28
N PHE A 100 -18.08 21.75 40.46
CA PHE A 100 -18.63 22.85 41.26
C PHE A 100 -18.24 24.17 40.58
N THR A 101 -19.10 24.68 39.70
CA THR A 101 -19.00 26.08 39.27
C THR A 101 -19.49 26.97 40.41
N TYR A 102 -18.57 27.62 41.11
CA TYR A 102 -18.93 28.68 42.04
C TYR A 102 -19.29 29.93 41.24
N ASN A 103 -20.57 30.34 41.26
CA ASN A 103 -20.99 31.65 40.77
C ASN A 103 -20.53 32.72 41.77
N ALA A 104 -19.59 33.58 41.35
CA ALA A 104 -19.24 34.77 42.09
C ALA A 104 -20.39 35.79 41.97
N LYS A 105 -20.90 36.23 43.13
CA LYS A 105 -21.95 37.26 43.26
C LYS A 105 -21.41 38.65 42.96
#